data_AF-A0A8B9CNG3-F1
#
_entry.id   AF-A0A8B9CNG3-F1
#
_cell.length_a   1.000
_cell.length_b   1.000
_cell.length_c   1.000
_cell.angle_alpha   90.00
_cell.angle_beta   90.00
_cell.angle_gamma   90.00
#
_symmetry.space_group_name_H-M   'P 1'
#
loop_
_entity.id
_entity.type
_entity.pdbx_description
1 polymer ?
#
loop_
_entity_poly.entity_id
_entity_poly.type
_entity_poly.pdbx_seq_one_letter_code
_entity_poly.pdbx_strand_id
1 'polypeptide(L)'
;KKDLDADREVTFLEASRFAQENELMFLETSALTGENVEEAFLKCARTILNKIESGELDPERMGSGIQYGDASLRQLRQPRGAQAPSRQQCSC
;
A
#
# COMPACT_ATOMS: atom_id res chain seq x y z
N LYS A 1 -0.05 9.80 -20.18
CA LYS A 1 -1.31 9.60 -20.95
C LYS A 1 -1.06 8.50 -21.96
N LYS A 2 -1.03 7.25 -21.48
CA LYS A 2 -0.70 6.10 -22.35
C LYS A 2 -1.70 5.96 -23.51
N ASP A 3 -2.93 6.40 -23.29
CA ASP A 3 -4.01 6.48 -24.27
C ASP A 3 -3.71 7.34 -25.51
N LEU A 4 -2.74 8.25 -25.46
CA LEU A 4 -2.35 9.12 -26.58
C LEU A 4 -1.05 8.63 -27.23
N ASP A 5 -1.01 7.37 -27.66
CA ASP A 5 0.20 6.76 -28.23
C ASP A 5 0.64 7.43 -29.55
N ALA A 6 -0.30 7.98 -30.31
CA ALA A 6 -0.02 8.72 -31.54
C ALA A 6 0.72 10.06 -31.30
N ASP A 7 0.54 10.67 -30.13
CA ASP A 7 1.20 11.92 -29.72
C ASP A 7 2.34 11.64 -28.71
N ARG A 8 2.94 10.44 -28.78
CA ARG A 8 3.98 10.01 -27.85
C ARG A 8 5.30 10.72 -28.16
N GLU A 9 5.70 11.59 -27.24
CA GLU A 9 7.01 12.27 -27.25
C GLU A 9 8.08 11.51 -26.44
N VAL A 10 7.66 10.59 -25.56
CA VAL A 10 8.56 9.85 -24.66
C VAL A 10 8.34 8.35 -24.83
N THR A 11 9.40 7.65 -25.20
CA THR A 11 9.48 6.20 -25.33
C THR A 11 9.41 5.51 -23.96
N PHE A 12 8.90 4.28 -23.97
CA PHE A 12 8.88 3.46 -22.75
C PHE A 12 10.29 3.23 -22.19
N LEU A 13 11.26 2.95 -23.07
CA LEU A 13 12.61 2.56 -22.68
C LEU A 13 13.37 3.71 -22.02
N GLU A 14 13.25 4.94 -22.52
CA GLU A 14 13.95 6.09 -21.93
C GLU A 14 13.41 6.39 -20.52
N ALA A 15 12.09 6.34 -20.35
CA ALA A 15 11.45 6.60 -19.07
C ALA A 15 11.75 5.48 -18.07
N SER A 16 11.74 4.22 -18.52
CA SER A 16 12.13 3.08 -17.69
C SER A 16 13.59 3.16 -17.25
N ARG A 17 14.49 3.58 -18.14
CA ARG A 17 15.91 3.77 -17.81
C ARG A 17 16.10 4.89 -16.80
N PHE A 18 15.44 6.03 -17.02
CA PHE A 18 15.49 7.16 -16.08
C PHE A 18 15.01 6.75 -14.68
N ALA A 19 13.92 5.99 -14.59
CA ALA A 19 13.42 5.51 -13.31
C ALA A 19 14.40 4.57 -12.62
N GLN A 20 15.04 3.65 -13.36
CA GLN A 20 16.04 2.74 -12.80
C GLN A 20 17.27 3.49 -12.29
N GLU A 21 17.75 4.50 -13.02
CA GLU A 21 18.90 5.33 -12.63
C GLU A 21 18.62 6.17 -11.37
N ASN A 22 17.35 6.49 -11.08
CA ASN A 22 16.92 7.27 -9.92
C ASN A 22 16.27 6.43 -8.81
N GLU A 23 16.32 5.10 -8.90
CA GLU A 23 15.71 4.17 -7.94
C GLU A 23 14.18 4.39 -7.75
N LEU A 24 13.50 4.78 -8.82
CA LEU A 24 12.07 5.02 -8.86
C LEU A 24 11.32 3.84 -9.49
N MET A 25 10.07 3.62 -9.04
CA MET A 25 9.15 2.73 -9.72
C MET A 25 8.56 3.42 -10.96
N PHE A 26 8.45 2.66 -12.06
CA PHE A 26 7.88 3.16 -13.32
C PHE A 26 6.70 2.31 -13.77
N LEU A 27 5.65 2.99 -14.26
CA LEU A 27 4.46 2.38 -14.84
C LEU A 27 3.80 3.38 -15.80
N GLU A 28 3.52 2.97 -17.03
CA GLU A 28 2.70 3.79 -17.93
C GLU A 28 1.22 3.63 -17.58
N THR A 29 0.54 4.75 -17.35
CA THR A 29 -0.87 4.76 -16.94
C THR A 29 -1.74 5.61 -17.88
N SER A 30 -3.01 5.24 -17.95
CA SER A 30 -4.05 6.07 -18.55
C SER A 30 -5.16 6.30 -17.54
N ALA A 31 -5.31 7.56 -17.09
CA ALA A 31 -6.42 7.96 -16.25
C ALA A 31 -7.76 7.96 -17.01
N LEU A 32 -7.73 8.03 -18.35
CA LEU A 32 -8.93 8.02 -19.19
C LEU A 32 -9.51 6.61 -19.33
N THR A 33 -8.67 5.62 -19.64
CA THR A 33 -9.12 4.23 -19.82
C THR A 33 -9.11 3.44 -18.50
N GLY A 34 -8.47 3.97 -17.46
CA GLY A 34 -8.23 3.28 -16.19
C GLY A 34 -7.05 2.32 -16.22
N GLU A 35 -6.35 2.19 -17.36
CA GLU A 35 -5.23 1.28 -17.49
C GLU A 35 -4.11 1.62 -16.51
N ASN A 36 -3.68 0.60 -15.75
CA ASN A 36 -2.56 0.65 -14.80
C ASN A 36 -2.71 1.66 -13.64
N VAL A 37 -3.85 2.35 -13.52
CA VAL A 37 -4.10 3.31 -12.44
C VAL A 37 -4.12 2.60 -11.09
N GLU A 38 -4.96 1.57 -10.96
CA GLU A 38 -5.05 0.78 -9.72
C GLU A 38 -3.70 0.14 -9.36
N GLU A 39 -3.04 -0.45 -10.36
CA GLU A 39 -1.75 -1.11 -10.17
C GLU A 39 -0.67 -0.14 -9.67
N ALA A 40 -0.64 1.10 -10.15
CA ALA A 40 0.29 2.12 -9.69
C ALA A 40 0.13 2.38 -8.18
N PHE A 41 -1.10 2.59 -7.71
CA PHE A 41 -1.37 2.81 -6.28
C PHE A 41 -1.08 1.58 -5.44
N LEU A 42 -1.49 0.39 -5.89
CA LEU A 42 -1.26 -0.85 -5.16
C LEU A 42 0.22 -1.20 -5.05
N LYS A 43 1.00 -1.04 -6.12
CA LYS A 43 2.45 -1.23 -6.10
C LYS A 43 3.12 -0.26 -5.14
N CYS A 44 2.73 1.03 -5.20
CA CYS A 44 3.26 2.04 -4.30
C CYS A 44 2.99 1.70 -2.83
N ALA A 45 1.73 1.39 -2.48
CA ALA A 45 1.35 1.03 -1.11
C ALA A 45 2.09 -0.21 -0.60
N ARG A 46 2.23 -1.25 -1.42
CA ARG A 46 2.99 -2.45 -1.08
C ARG A 46 4.47 -2.15 -0.85
N THR A 47 5.10 -1.35 -1.70
CA THR A 47 6.51 -0.97 -1.53
C THR A 47 6.72 -0.19 -0.24
N ILE A 48 5.81 0.74 0.12
CA ILE A 48 5.88 1.46 1.39
C ILE A 48 5.79 0.48 2.56
N LEU A 49 4.81 -0.43 2.54
CA LEU A 49 4.65 -1.42 3.61
C LEU A 49 5.89 -2.31 3.76
N ASN A 50 6.41 -2.83 2.65
CA ASN A 50 7.62 -3.66 2.65
C ASN A 50 8.83 -2.90 3.22
N LYS A 51 8.96 -1.60 2.92
CA LYS A 51 10.03 -0.75 3.46
C LYS A 51 9.88 -0.47 4.96
N ILE A 52 8.64 -0.45 5.47
CA ILE A 52 8.39 -0.40 6.92
C ILE A 52 8.81 -1.72 7.56
N GLU A 53 8.42 -2.85 6.97
CA GLU A 53 8.77 -4.19 7.46
C GLU A 53 10.27 -4.48 7.41
N SER A 54 10.99 -3.96 6.41
CA SER A 54 12.45 -4.05 6.32
C SER A 54 13.19 -3.07 7.25
N GLY A 55 12.48 -2.10 7.83
CA GLY A 55 13.06 -1.06 8.68
C GLY A 55 13.74 0.09 7.92
N GLU A 56 13.62 0.13 6.58
CA GLU A 56 14.09 1.27 5.76
C GLU A 56 13.26 2.54 6.01
N LEU A 57 11.98 2.37 6.35
CA LEU A 57 11.08 3.46 6.73
C LEU A 57 10.65 3.30 8.18
N ASP A 58 10.93 4.33 8.99
CA ASP A 58 10.43 4.44 10.35
C ASP A 58 9.08 5.20 10.37
N PRO A 59 7.97 4.55 10.74
CA PRO A 59 6.66 5.17 10.87
C PRO A 59 6.59 6.26 11.94
N GLU A 60 7.37 6.13 13.02
CA GLU A 60 7.36 7.06 14.16
C GLU A 60 8.21 8.32 13.90
N ARG A 61 9.00 8.32 12.83
CA ARG A 61 9.80 9.48 12.43
C ARG A 61 8.90 10.69 12.19
N MET A 62 9.23 11.81 12.83
CA MET A 62 8.53 13.07 12.63
C MET A 62 8.52 13.46 11.14
N GLY A 63 7.33 13.61 10.56
CA GLY A 63 7.16 13.89 9.13
C GLY A 63 7.22 12.66 8.22
N SER A 64 7.12 11.43 8.73
CA SER A 64 7.07 10.19 7.93
C SER A 64 5.87 10.13 6.97
N GLY A 65 4.77 10.82 7.30
CA GLY A 65 3.50 10.73 6.57
C GLY A 65 2.77 9.39 6.75
N ILE A 66 3.27 8.50 7.61
CA ILE A 66 2.70 7.18 7.88
C ILE A 66 1.85 7.27 9.15
N GLN A 67 0.61 6.79 9.08
CA GLN A 67 -0.28 6.68 10.24
C GLN A 67 -0.84 5.27 10.33
N TYR A 68 -0.62 4.62 11.48
CA TYR A 68 -1.35 3.41 11.82
C TYR A 68 -2.81 3.80 12.09
N GLY A 69 -3.73 3.29 11.27
CA GLY A 69 -5.15 3.51 11.50
C GLY A 69 -5.56 3.07 12.91
N ASP A 70 -6.50 3.81 13.51
CA ASP A 70 -6.94 3.58 14.88
C ASP A 70 -7.36 2.11 15.10
N ALA A 71 -6.74 1.45 16.08
CA ALA A 71 -7.00 0.05 16.40
C ALA A 71 -8.48 -0.20 16.76
N SER A 72 -9.23 0.84 17.15
CA SER A 72 -10.67 0.77 17.40
C SER A 72 -11.48 0.31 16.18
N LEU A 73 -11.07 0.65 14.96
CA LEU A 73 -11.71 0.17 13.72
C LEU A 73 -11.44 -1.31 13.45
N ARG A 74 -10.30 -1.85 13.90
CA ARG A 74 -10.01 -3.29 13.82
C ARG A 74 -10.85 -4.09 14.82
N GLN A 75 -11.17 -3.51 15.98
CA GLN A 75 -12.05 -4.12 16.98
C GLN A 75 -13.52 -4.16 16.56
N LEU A 76 -13.98 -3.22 15.73
CA LEU A 76 -15.33 -3.20 15.18
C LEU A 76 -15.60 -4.28 14.10
N ARG A 77 -14.56 -4.85 13.49
CA ARG A 77 -14.69 -5.94 12.50
C ARG A 77 -14.57 -7.35 13.09
N GLN A 78 -14.39 -7.50 14.41
CA GLN A 78 -14.55 -8.79 15.07
C GLN A 78 -16.01 -8.96 15.51
N PRO A 79 -16.76 -9.93 14.97
CA PRO A 79 -18.00 -10.34 15.62
C PRO A 79 -17.64 -10.96 16.97
N ARG A 80 -17.90 -10.23 18.05
CA ARG A 80 -17.98 -10.79 19.41
C ARG A 80 -19.14 -11.79 19.40
N GLY A 81 -18.85 -13.09 19.35
CA GLY A 81 -19.93 -14.07 19.29
C GLY A 81 -19.53 -15.54 19.39
N ALA A 82 -18.92 -15.94 20.50
CA ALA A 82 -19.13 -17.26 21.11
C ALA A 82 -18.54 -17.26 22.53
N GLN A 83 -19.34 -16.82 23.51
CA GLN A 83 -19.04 -17.05 24.92
C GLN A 83 -19.15 -18.57 25.18
N ALA A 84 -18.02 -19.22 25.50
CA ALA A 84 -18.05 -20.52 26.15
C ALA A 84 -18.42 -20.32 27.63
N PRO A 85 -19.34 -21.11 28.21
CA PRO A 85 -19.76 -20.91 29.59
C PRO A 85 -18.63 -21.28 30.55
N SER A 86 -18.36 -20.39 31.50
CA SER A 86 -17.44 -20.58 32.61
C SER A 86 -17.88 -21.75 33.48
N ARG A 87 -17.12 -22.85 33.47
CA ARG A 87 -17.24 -23.87 34.51
C ARG A 87 -16.62 -23.33 35.79
N GLN A 88 -17.50 -23.18 36.78
CA GLN A 88 -17.23 -22.91 38.18
C GLN A 88 -16.00 -23.65 38.70
N GLN A 89 -15.09 -22.89 39.31
CA GLN A 89 -14.00 -23.41 40.11
C GLN A 89 -14.51 -23.60 41.55
N CYS A 90 -14.76 -24.86 41.93
CA CYS A 90 -14.74 -25.37 43.31
C CYS A 90 -13.34 -25.99 43.52
N SER A 91 -12.71 -26.04 44.69
CA SER A 91 -13.14 -25.84 46.07
C SER A 91 -11.91 -25.78 47.00
N CYS A 92 -12.14 -25.25 48.22
CA CYS A 92 -11.39 -25.40 49.47
C CYS A 92 -10.20 -24.47 49.69
#